data_AF-A0A2E1P768-F1
#
_entry.id   AF-A0A2E1P768-F1
#
_cell.length_a   1.000
_cell.length_b   1.000
_cell.length_c   1.000
_cell.angle_alpha   90.00
_cell.angle_beta   90.00
_cell.angle_gamma   90.00
#
_symmetry.space_group_name_H-M   'P 1'
#
loop_
_entity.id
_entity.type
_entity.pdbx_description
1 polymer ?
#
loop_
_entity_poly.entity_id
_entity_poly.type
_entity_poly.pdbx_seq_one_letter_code
_entity_poly.pdbx_strand_id
1 'polypeptide(L)'
;MKEFEIFQLGQLQYINNAIYTLVVVLMTALAFYLIRRRNELNLPSYSKVVLSLFCTCIVFFGLRVGGFLYQTQRMMSYQLSELNASGVAISNTAQNWIDFVGHTFQDGVPSVSPDVPTIILWALIAFMFVGGIWFRMPDQK
;
A
#
# COMPACT_ATOMS: atom_id res chain seq x y z
N MET A 1 -4.80 25.73 -9.29
CA MET A 1 -3.50 25.05 -9.33
C MET A 1 -3.04 25.00 -10.77
N LYS A 2 -1.77 25.29 -11.06
CA LYS A 2 -1.21 25.07 -12.41
C LYS A 2 -0.88 23.58 -12.60
N GLU A 3 -0.82 23.14 -13.85
CA GLU A 3 -0.40 21.76 -14.19
C GLU A 3 0.92 21.35 -13.52
N PHE A 4 1.91 22.25 -13.53
CA PHE A 4 3.20 22.03 -12.87
C PHE A 4 3.06 21.80 -11.36
N GLU A 5 2.21 22.55 -10.67
CA GLU A 5 1.99 22.43 -9.22
C GLU A 5 1.36 21.07 -8.88
N ILE A 6 0.43 20.60 -9.71
CA ILE A 6 -0.22 19.28 -9.56
C ILE A 6 0.83 18.17 -9.68
N PHE A 7 1.70 18.22 -10.69
CA PHE A 7 2.78 17.25 -10.84
C PHE A 7 3.79 17.33 -9.69
N GLN A 8 4.19 18.52 -9.27
CA GLN A 8 5.12 18.69 -8.15
C GLN A 8 4.56 18.11 -6.85
N LEU A 9 3.27 18.37 -6.55
CA LEU A 9 2.59 17.81 -5.40
C LEU A 9 2.49 16.28 -5.47
N GLY A 10 2.15 15.75 -6.65
CA GLY A 10 2.09 14.31 -6.90
C GLY A 10 3.45 13.63 -6.66
N GLN A 11 4.54 14.19 -7.19
CA GLN A 11 5.89 13.67 -6.97
C GLN A 11 6.30 13.67 -5.49
N LEU A 12 5.96 14.73 -4.75
CA LEU A 12 6.23 14.78 -3.31
C LEU A 12 5.46 13.70 -2.54
N GLN A 13 4.20 13.46 -2.90
CA GLN A 13 3.39 12.39 -2.31
C GLN A 13 3.93 11.00 -2.65
N TYR A 14 4.42 10.77 -3.87
CA TYR A 14 5.08 9.51 -4.24
C TYR A 14 6.34 9.25 -3.42
N ILE A 15 7.20 10.26 -3.24
CA ILE A 15 8.41 10.15 -2.40
C ILE A 15 8.03 9.77 -0.97
N ASN A 16 7.03 10.44 -0.41
CA ASN A 16 6.56 10.15 0.94
C ASN A 16 6.02 8.70 1.05
N ASN A 17 5.20 8.28 0.10
CA ASN A 17 4.66 6.92 0.07
C ASN A 17 5.77 5.84 -0.10
N ALA A 18 6.83 6.14 -0.85
CA ALA A 18 7.98 5.25 -0.99
C ALA A 18 8.71 5.03 0.35
N ILE A 19 8.87 6.08 1.16
CA ILE A 19 9.46 5.98 2.51
C ILE A 19 8.59 5.09 3.41
N TYR A 20 7.28 5.30 3.42
CA TYR A 20 6.37 4.43 4.18
C TYR A 20 6.41 2.98 3.70
N THR A 21 6.52 2.76 2.39
CA THR A 21 6.63 1.41 1.81
C THR A 21 7.90 0.71 2.31
N LEU A 22 9.03 1.43 2.36
CA LEU A 22 10.29 0.90 2.89
C LEU A 22 10.13 0.45 4.36
N VAL A 23 9.49 1.28 5.20
CA VAL A 23 9.22 0.93 6.60
C VAL A 23 8.36 -0.33 6.70
N VAL A 24 7.29 -0.43 5.90
CA VAL A 24 6.41 -1.61 5.85
C VAL A 24 7.18 -2.88 5.48
N VAL A 25 8.08 -2.79 4.48
CA VAL A 25 8.90 -3.93 4.05
C VAL A 25 9.84 -4.38 5.16
N LEU A 26 10.50 -3.44 5.86
CA LEU A 26 11.36 -3.76 7.00
C LEU A 26 10.59 -4.40 8.14
N MET A 27 9.40 -3.88 8.48
CA MET A 27 8.53 -4.48 9.49
C MET A 27 8.07 -5.89 9.10
N THR A 28 7.78 -6.12 7.83
CA THR A 28 7.41 -7.44 7.29
C THR A 28 8.55 -8.44 7.42
N ALA A 29 9.77 -8.05 7.05
CA ALA A 29 10.96 -8.87 7.22
C ALA A 29 11.21 -9.19 8.71
N LEU A 30 11.05 -8.20 9.60
CA LEU A 30 11.16 -8.38 11.03
C LEU A 30 10.09 -9.32 11.59
N ALA A 31 8.85 -9.25 11.08
CA ALA A 31 7.79 -10.18 11.47
C ALA A 31 8.14 -11.63 11.11
N PHE A 32 8.64 -11.88 9.89
CA PHE A 32 9.11 -13.22 9.52
C PHE A 32 10.28 -13.69 10.39
N TYR A 33 11.21 -12.81 10.72
CA TYR A 33 12.30 -13.11 11.64
C TYR A 33 11.79 -13.50 13.03
N LEU A 34 10.85 -12.73 13.59
CA LEU A 34 10.25 -13.02 14.90
C LEU A 34 9.46 -14.34 14.90
N ILE A 35 8.72 -14.63 13.82
CA ILE A 35 8.01 -15.90 13.64
C ILE A 35 9.00 -17.07 13.69
N ARG A 36 10.10 -16.98 12.94
CA ARG A 36 11.15 -17.99 12.95
C ARG A 36 11.78 -18.16 14.34
N ARG A 37 12.23 -17.05 14.95
CA ARG A 37 12.86 -17.05 16.29
C ARG A 37 11.95 -17.65 17.35
N ARG A 38 10.65 -17.35 17.29
CA ARG A 38 9.63 -17.91 18.20
C ARG A 38 9.57 -19.43 18.09
N ASN A 39 9.61 -19.96 16.87
CA ASN A 39 9.56 -21.40 16.61
C ASN A 39 10.86 -22.09 17.06
N GLU A 40 12.02 -21.47 16.87
CA GLU A 40 13.32 -21.99 17.36
C GLU A 40 13.40 -22.03 18.90
N LEU A 41 12.87 -21.01 19.58
CA LEU A 41 12.92 -20.89 21.04
C LEU A 41 11.74 -21.56 21.76
N ASN A 42 10.82 -22.20 21.02
CA ASN A 42 9.59 -22.82 21.56
C ASN A 42 8.84 -21.91 22.54
N LEU A 43 8.67 -20.63 22.18
CA LEU A 43 8.09 -19.64 23.07
C LEU A 43 6.63 -20.02 23.47
N PRO A 44 6.24 -19.71 24.72
CA PRO A 44 4.93 -20.02 25.29
C PRO A 44 3.77 -19.46 24.46
N SER A 45 2.58 -20.06 24.58
CA SER A 45 1.41 -19.79 23.73
C SER A 45 0.97 -18.32 23.67
N TYR A 46 1.21 -17.51 24.70
CA TYR A 46 0.89 -16.07 24.66
C TYR A 46 1.68 -15.33 23.56
N SER A 47 2.88 -15.81 23.21
CA SER A 47 3.70 -15.25 22.13
C SER A 47 3.01 -15.35 20.78
N LYS A 48 2.17 -16.37 20.54
CA LYS A 48 1.40 -16.52 19.30
C LYS A 48 0.38 -15.40 19.14
N VAL A 49 -0.33 -15.07 20.21
CA VAL A 49 -1.36 -14.04 20.21
C VAL A 49 -0.74 -12.67 19.97
N VAL A 50 0.31 -12.33 20.72
CA VAL A 50 1.03 -11.06 20.55
C VAL A 50 1.59 -10.92 19.14
N LEU A 51 2.21 -11.99 18.61
CA LEU A 51 2.78 -11.98 17.27
C LEU A 51 1.71 -11.89 16.17
N SER A 52 0.54 -12.51 16.37
CA SER A 52 -0.58 -12.39 15.43
C SER A 52 -1.15 -10.97 15.38
N LEU A 53 -1.22 -10.29 16.52
CA LEU A 53 -1.65 -8.88 16.59
C LEU A 53 -0.63 -7.97 15.90
N PHE A 54 0.66 -8.17 16.18
CA PHE A 54 1.73 -7.45 15.51
C PHE A 54 1.70 -7.63 13.98
N CYS A 55 1.54 -8.86 13.51
CA CYS A 55 1.42 -9.18 12.08
C CYS A 55 0.19 -8.53 11.44
N THR A 56 -0.95 -8.53 12.14
CA THR A 56 -2.18 -7.86 11.67
C THR A 56 -1.98 -6.37 11.49
N CYS A 57 -1.28 -5.71 12.43
CA CYS A 57 -0.95 -4.29 12.31
C CYS A 57 -0.08 -4.00 11.07
N ILE A 58 0.88 -4.87 10.76
CA ILE A 58 1.73 -4.74 9.57
C ILE A 58 0.91 -4.86 8.29
N VAL A 59 0.04 -5.87 8.20
CA VAL A 59 -0.85 -6.07 7.04
C VAL A 59 -1.76 -4.86 6.83
N PHE A 60 -2.36 -4.34 7.91
CA PHE A 60 -3.19 -3.14 7.84
C PHE A 60 -2.39 -1.92 7.35
N PHE A 61 -1.18 -1.73 7.89
CA PHE A 61 -0.32 -0.62 7.49
C PHE A 61 0.09 -0.73 6.02
N GLY A 62 0.43 -1.94 5.54
CA GLY A 62 0.75 -2.20 4.15
C GLY A 62 -0.40 -1.94 3.18
N LEU A 63 -1.62 -2.35 3.54
CA LEU A 63 -2.83 -2.03 2.77
C LEU A 63 -3.08 -0.52 2.70
N ARG A 64 -2.86 0.21 3.80
CA ARG A 64 -3.03 1.67 3.82
C ARG A 64 -2.03 2.38 2.92
N VAL A 65 -0.75 1.99 2.96
CA VAL A 65 0.29 2.59 2.10
C VAL A 65 0.00 2.33 0.62
N GLY A 66 -0.46 1.13 0.26
CA GLY A 66 -0.94 0.85 -1.11
C GLY A 66 -2.14 1.70 -1.51
N GLY A 67 -3.12 1.84 -0.62
CA GLY A 67 -4.29 2.69 -0.84
C GLY A 67 -3.94 4.17 -1.06
N PHE A 68 -2.98 4.70 -0.31
CA PHE A 68 -2.50 6.07 -0.51
C PHE A 68 -1.79 6.27 -1.85
N LEU A 69 -1.02 5.28 -2.31
CA LEU A 69 -0.40 5.33 -3.63
C LEU A 69 -1.45 5.45 -4.74
N TYR A 70 -2.45 4.55 -4.72
CA TYR A 70 -3.49 4.51 -5.72
C TYR A 70 -4.39 5.75 -5.67
N GLN A 71 -4.72 6.23 -4.46
CA GLN A 71 -5.45 7.47 -4.28
C GLN A 71 -4.67 8.66 -4.85
N THR A 72 -3.35 8.75 -4.62
CA THR A 72 -2.49 9.82 -5.13
C THR A 72 -2.53 9.86 -6.66
N GLN A 73 -2.43 8.69 -7.32
CA GLN A 73 -2.55 8.58 -8.78
C GLN A 73 -3.90 9.11 -9.29
N ARG A 74 -5.00 8.70 -8.65
CA ARG A 74 -6.36 9.15 -8.99
C ARG A 74 -6.60 10.62 -8.68
N MET A 75 -6.02 11.14 -7.60
CA MET A 75 -6.14 12.54 -7.20
C MET A 75 -5.44 13.44 -8.22
N MET A 76 -4.25 13.04 -8.66
CA MET A 76 -3.53 13.75 -9.72
C MET A 76 -4.33 13.76 -11.02
N SER A 77 -4.89 12.61 -11.42
CA SER A 77 -5.77 12.50 -12.60
C SER A 77 -7.03 13.38 -12.47
N TYR A 78 -7.69 13.35 -11.31
CA TYR A 78 -8.85 14.19 -11.01
C TYR A 78 -8.52 15.68 -11.17
N GLN A 79 -7.44 16.17 -10.56
CA GLN A 79 -7.04 17.58 -10.62
C GLN A 79 -6.67 18.02 -12.04
N LEU A 80 -6.01 17.15 -12.81
CA LEU A 80 -5.68 17.44 -14.22
C LEU A 80 -6.96 17.50 -15.09
N SER A 81 -7.90 16.60 -14.85
CA SER A 81 -9.18 16.59 -15.58
C SER A 81 -10.09 17.76 -15.21
N GLU A 82 -10.05 18.22 -13.95
CA GLU A 82 -10.72 19.45 -13.49
C GLU A 82 -10.14 20.68 -14.20
N LEU A 83 -8.80 20.72 -14.37
CA LEU A 83 -8.13 21.78 -15.09
C LEU A 83 -8.55 21.83 -16.56
N ASN A 84 -8.62 20.67 -17.22
CA ASN A 84 -9.10 20.55 -18.60
C ASN A 84 -10.57 21.01 -18.74
N ALA A 85 -11.43 20.59 -17.81
CA ALA A 85 -12.83 20.98 -17.78
C ALA A 85 -13.03 22.49 -17.56
N SER A 86 -12.10 23.15 -16.86
CA SER A 86 -12.10 24.61 -16.66
C SER A 86 -11.69 25.42 -17.90
N GLY A 87 -11.34 24.76 -19.02
CA GLY A 87 -10.97 25.40 -20.28
C GLY A 87 -9.48 25.74 -20.40
N VAL A 88 -8.64 25.23 -19.48
CA VAL A 88 -7.18 25.40 -19.55
C VAL A 88 -6.59 24.28 -20.42
N ALA A 89 -5.82 24.65 -21.45
CA ALA A 89 -5.10 23.69 -22.25
C ALA A 89 -4.07 22.94 -21.40
N ILE A 90 -4.21 21.62 -21.30
CA ILE A 90 -3.28 20.72 -20.63
C ILE A 90 -2.30 20.10 -21.62
N SER A 91 -1.11 19.75 -21.15
CA SER A 91 -0.12 19.07 -22.00
C SER A 91 -0.56 17.66 -22.43
N ASN A 92 0.00 17.17 -23.55
CA ASN A 92 -0.22 15.78 -24.00
C ASN A 92 0.19 14.76 -22.92
N THR A 93 1.18 15.08 -22.08
CA THR A 93 1.62 14.22 -20.98
C THR A 93 0.55 14.12 -19.89
N ALA A 94 -0.11 15.24 -19.56
CA ALA A 94 -1.22 15.25 -18.62
C ALA A 94 -2.43 14.47 -19.15
N GLN A 95 -2.75 14.61 -20.44
CA GLN A 95 -3.84 13.85 -21.06
C GLN A 95 -3.56 12.34 -21.04
N ASN A 96 -2.35 11.92 -21.43
CA ASN A 96 -1.94 10.52 -21.36
C ASN A 96 -2.02 9.96 -19.93
N TRP A 97 -1.73 10.78 -18.91
CA TRP A 97 -1.84 10.37 -17.51
C TRP A 97 -3.31 10.17 -17.09
N ILE A 98 -4.21 11.07 -17.51
CA ILE A 98 -5.64 10.93 -17.25
C ILE A 98 -6.18 9.65 -17.87
N ASP A 99 -5.80 9.36 -19.13
CA ASP A 99 -6.23 8.17 -19.85
C ASP A 99 -5.68 6.89 -19.22
N PHE A 100 -4.44 6.92 -18.73
CA PHE A 100 -3.81 5.79 -18.05
C PHE A 100 -4.48 5.46 -16.69
N VAL A 101 -4.78 6.48 -15.89
CA VAL A 101 -5.39 6.28 -14.56
C VAL A 101 -6.90 6.04 -14.65
N GLY A 102 -7.55 6.63 -15.65
CA GLY A 102 -8.98 6.46 -15.93
C GLY A 102 -9.90 7.09 -14.89
N HIS A 103 -9.44 8.10 -14.14
CA HIS A 103 -10.24 8.78 -13.11
C HIS A 103 -10.40 10.26 -13.44
N THR A 104 -11.64 10.67 -13.66
CA THR A 104 -11.98 12.00 -14.16
C THR A 104 -12.72 12.83 -13.11
N PHE A 105 -12.88 14.12 -13.40
CA PHE A 105 -13.63 15.05 -12.55
C PHE A 105 -15.08 14.60 -12.30
N GLN A 106 -15.68 13.91 -13.28
CA GLN A 106 -17.05 13.41 -13.17
C GLN A 106 -17.19 12.26 -12.15
N ASP A 107 -16.10 11.56 -11.84
CA ASP A 107 -16.07 10.44 -10.88
C ASP A 107 -16.02 10.92 -9.42
N GLY A 108 -15.89 12.24 -9.20
CA GLY A 108 -15.81 12.85 -7.88
C GLY A 108 -14.43 12.69 -7.21
N VAL A 109 -14.33 13.05 -5.94
CA VAL A 109 -13.04 13.00 -5.22
C VAL A 109 -12.66 11.54 -4.91
N PRO A 110 -11.45 11.09 -5.28
CA PRO A 110 -11.07 9.69 -5.10
C PRO A 110 -10.91 9.32 -3.62
N SER A 111 -11.55 8.22 -3.23
CA SER A 111 -11.45 7.63 -1.89
C SER A 111 -10.14 6.87 -1.68
N VAL A 112 -9.72 6.70 -0.42
CA VAL A 112 -8.58 5.85 -0.06
C VAL A 112 -9.00 4.38 -0.21
N SER A 113 -8.77 3.79 -1.38
CA SER A 113 -9.02 2.36 -1.65
C SER A 113 -7.73 1.72 -2.18
N PRO A 114 -7.22 0.64 -1.58
CA PRO A 114 -6.13 -0.13 -2.17
C PRO A 114 -6.56 -0.73 -3.51
N ASP A 115 -5.62 -0.83 -4.45
CA ASP A 115 -5.81 -1.53 -5.70
C ASP A 115 -5.86 -3.05 -5.49
N VAL A 116 -6.53 -3.75 -6.41
CA VAL A 116 -6.71 -5.21 -6.35
C VAL A 116 -5.37 -5.96 -6.21
N PRO A 117 -4.31 -5.65 -6.99
CA PRO A 117 -3.00 -6.27 -6.81
C PRO A 117 -2.45 -6.13 -5.38
N THR A 118 -2.52 -4.93 -4.79
CA THR A 118 -2.04 -4.71 -3.42
C THR A 118 -2.84 -5.50 -2.39
N ILE A 119 -4.16 -5.62 -2.55
CA ILE A 119 -5.00 -6.45 -1.69
C ILE A 119 -4.56 -7.92 -1.75
N ILE A 120 -4.33 -8.45 -2.95
CA ILE A 120 -3.90 -9.84 -3.15
C ILE A 120 -2.54 -10.08 -2.50
N LEU A 121 -1.57 -9.19 -2.72
CA LEU A 121 -0.23 -9.31 -2.13
C LEU A 121 -0.30 -9.38 -0.60
N TRP A 122 -1.03 -8.47 0.03
CA TRP A 122 -1.14 -8.43 1.48
C TRP A 122 -1.97 -9.58 2.04
N ALA A 123 -2.96 -10.09 1.31
CA ALA A 123 -3.68 -11.30 1.68
C ALA A 123 -2.75 -12.52 1.70
N LEU A 124 -1.84 -12.65 0.73
CA LEU A 124 -0.84 -13.72 0.70
C LEU A 124 0.14 -13.60 1.86
N ILE A 125 0.64 -12.40 2.16
CA ILE A 125 1.54 -12.16 3.30
C ILE A 125 0.84 -12.47 4.62
N ALA A 126 -0.42 -12.05 4.78
CA ALA A 126 -1.22 -12.36 5.96
C ALA A 126 -1.39 -13.87 6.13
N PHE A 127 -1.64 -14.60 5.05
CA PHE A 127 -1.70 -16.06 5.08
C PHE A 127 -0.38 -16.69 5.51
N MET A 128 0.76 -16.18 5.01
CA MET A 128 2.09 -16.64 5.44
C MET A 128 2.35 -16.36 6.93
N PHE A 129 1.92 -15.21 7.45
CA PHE A 129 2.02 -14.91 8.88
C PHE A 129 1.18 -15.86 9.74
N VAL A 130 -0.08 -16.08 9.38
CA VAL A 130 -0.95 -17.02 10.10
C VAL A 130 -0.35 -18.43 10.05
N GLY A 131 0.08 -18.88 8.88
CA GLY A 131 0.69 -20.20 8.72
C GLY A 131 1.96 -20.36 9.54
N GLY A 132 2.87 -19.36 9.52
CA GLY A 132 4.12 -19.43 10.28
C GLY A 132 3.95 -19.39 11.80
N ILE A 133 2.87 -18.81 12.30
CA ILE A 133 2.56 -18.72 13.74
C ILE A 133 1.81 -19.96 14.24
N TRP A 134 0.84 -20.44 13.47
CA TRP A 134 -0.14 -21.42 13.92
C TRP A 134 0.12 -22.83 13.40
N PHE A 135 0.66 -23.00 12.20
CA PHE A 135 0.93 -24.34 11.68
C PHE A 135 2.14 -24.96 12.38
N ARG A 136 2.01 -26.24 12.73
CA ARG A 136 3.13 -27.03 13.20
C ARG A 136 4.04 -27.28 12.02
N MET A 137 5.31 -26.90 12.14
CA MET A 137 6.31 -27.34 11.19
C MET A 137 6.37 -28.87 11.25
N PRO A 138 6.48 -29.57 10.11
CA PRO A 138 6.72 -31.00 10.13
C PRO A 138 7.99 -31.26 10.96
N ASP A 139 7.88 -32.17 11.93
CA ASP A 139 8.99 -32.54 12.80
C ASP A 139 10.22 -32.83 11.92
N GLN A 140 11.32 -32.12 12.18
CA GLN A 140 12.60 -32.43 11.56
C GLN A 140 12.91 -33.88 11.96
N LYS A 141 12.80 -34.80 10.99
CA LYS A 141 13.35 -36.15 11.09
C LYS A 141 14.87 -36.09 11.16
#